data_AF-A0A2V9UQG2-F1
#
_entry.id   AF-A0A2V9UQG2-F1
#
_cell.length_a   1.000
_cell.length_b   1.000
_cell.length_c   1.000
_cell.angle_alpha   90.00
_cell.angle_beta   90.00
_cell.angle_gamma   90.00
#
_symmetry.space_group_name_H-M   'P 1'
#
loop_
_entity.id
_entity.type
_entity.pdbx_description
1 polymer ?
#
loop_
_entity_poly.entity_id
_entity_poly.type
_entity_poly.pdbx_seq_one_letter_code
_entity_poly.pdbx_strand_id
1 'polypeptide(L)'
;MNFGDSHQRFGILWLVFGYTLALHVLDEASHDFLSVYNPNAAAIRRAIPFFRVPVFTFESWIGTLMLALTLWLALSPLAFRGLKWLRVLAIPSALVVGILNGSAHILSSIYLGRWMPGVYSSPLLLLSGTLLLREALGRKDKTLA
;
A
#
# COMPACT_ATOMS: atom_id res chain seq x y z
N MET A 1 4.40 21.59 1.45
CA MET A 1 3.56 21.63 2.67
C MET A 1 4.47 21.55 3.89
N ASN A 2 4.42 22.55 4.77
CA ASN A 2 5.25 22.62 5.97
C ASN A 2 4.49 21.99 7.15
N PHE A 3 4.57 20.68 7.28
CA PHE A 3 3.79 19.86 8.22
C PHE A 3 4.51 19.68 9.58
N GLY A 4 5.22 20.71 10.05
CA GLY A 4 6.00 20.65 11.30
C GLY A 4 7.30 19.85 11.18
N ASP A 5 7.82 19.33 12.32
CA ASP A 5 9.08 18.58 12.36
C ASP A 5 9.02 17.25 11.56
N SER A 6 10.16 16.58 11.35
CA SER A 6 10.20 15.35 10.55
C SER A 6 9.35 14.20 11.13
N HIS A 7 9.07 14.18 12.43
CA HIS A 7 8.23 13.14 13.03
C HIS A 7 6.76 13.44 12.79
N GLN A 8 6.35 14.71 12.91
CA GLN A 8 5.00 15.14 12.54
C GLN A 8 4.73 14.89 11.05
N ARG A 9 5.68 15.24 10.18
CA ARG A 9 5.63 14.94 8.73
C ARG A 9 5.46 13.45 8.47
N PHE A 10 6.25 12.61 9.14
CA PHE A 10 6.16 11.16 9.00
C PHE A 10 4.82 10.61 9.50
N GLY A 11 4.33 11.06 10.66
CA GLY A 11 3.04 10.65 11.20
C GLY A 11 1.85 11.03 10.31
N ILE A 12 1.89 12.22 9.70
CA ILE A 12 0.88 12.67 8.73
C ILE A 12 0.91 11.78 7.48
N LEU A 13 2.09 11.54 6.91
CA LEU A 13 2.22 10.69 5.73
C LEU A 13 1.84 9.24 6.01
N TRP A 14 2.10 8.75 7.22
CA TRP A 14 1.65 7.43 7.70
C TRP A 14 0.12 7.33 7.70
N LEU A 15 -0.57 8.33 8.23
CA LEU A 15 -2.04 8.40 8.23
C LEU A 15 -2.60 8.52 6.81
N VAL A 16 -2.05 9.44 6.00
CA VAL A 16 -2.50 9.65 4.61
C VAL A 16 -2.37 8.37 3.81
N PHE A 17 -1.25 7.65 3.95
CA PHE A 17 -1.06 6.35 3.30
C PHE A 17 -2.06 5.32 3.79
N GLY A 18 -2.31 5.23 5.10
CA GLY A 18 -3.29 4.31 5.68
C GLY A 18 -4.71 4.54 5.15
N TYR A 19 -5.18 5.79 5.13
CA TYR A 19 -6.50 6.12 4.57
C TYR A 19 -6.57 5.95 3.04
N THR A 20 -5.48 6.23 2.34
CA THR A 20 -5.40 5.99 0.90
C THR A 20 -5.48 4.49 0.59
N LEU A 21 -4.81 3.65 1.38
CA LEU A 21 -4.90 2.20 1.24
C LEU A 21 -6.32 1.71 1.56
N ALA A 22 -6.98 2.26 2.57
CA ALA A 22 -8.39 1.94 2.86
C ALA A 22 -9.31 2.31 1.68
N LEU A 23 -9.13 3.49 1.08
CA LEU A 23 -9.85 3.89 -0.13
C LEU A 23 -9.57 2.95 -1.30
N HIS A 24 -8.32 2.50 -1.45
CA HIS A 24 -7.94 1.59 -2.51
C HIS A 24 -8.58 0.20 -2.36
N VAL A 25 -8.61 -0.34 -1.15
CA VAL A 25 -9.32 -1.59 -0.85
C VAL A 25 -10.82 -1.45 -1.12
N LEU A 26 -11.42 -0.30 -0.80
CA LEU A 26 -12.82 -0.02 -1.12
C LEU A 26 -13.07 0.02 -2.63
N ASP A 27 -12.18 0.65 -3.39
CA ASP A 27 -12.23 0.69 -4.85
C ASP A 27 -12.12 -0.72 -5.45
N GLU A 28 -11.15 -1.53 -5.01
CA GLU A 28 -11.01 -2.92 -5.42
C GLU A 28 -12.25 -3.76 -5.09
N ALA A 29 -12.81 -3.59 -3.89
CA ALA A 29 -14.00 -4.32 -3.45
C ALA A 29 -15.24 -3.92 -4.26
N SER A 30 -15.38 -2.64 -4.59
CA SER A 30 -16.52 -2.10 -5.35
C SER A 30 -16.49 -2.49 -6.83
N HIS A 31 -15.32 -2.87 -7.34
CA HIS A 31 -15.11 -3.22 -8.75
C HIS A 31 -14.74 -4.70 -8.95
N ASP A 32 -15.04 -5.58 -7.99
CA ASP A 32 -14.89 -7.02 -8.10
C ASP A 32 -13.45 -7.49 -8.41
N PHE A 33 -12.47 -6.94 -7.67
CA PHE A 33 -11.05 -7.29 -7.81
C PHE A 33 -10.78 -8.81 -7.79
N LEU A 34 -11.49 -9.57 -6.96
CA LEU A 34 -11.24 -11.00 -6.80
C LEU A 34 -11.57 -11.82 -8.05
N SER A 35 -12.49 -11.37 -8.92
CA SER A 35 -12.75 -12.05 -10.19
C SER A 35 -11.59 -11.91 -11.19
N VAL A 36 -10.75 -10.88 -11.03
CA VAL A 36 -9.49 -10.73 -11.78
C VAL A 36 -8.34 -11.44 -11.05
N TYR A 37 -8.19 -11.22 -9.75
CA TYR A 37 -7.05 -11.74 -8.98
C TYR A 37 -7.02 -13.27 -8.90
N ASN A 38 -8.12 -13.91 -8.48
CA ASN A 38 -8.13 -15.34 -8.16
C ASN A 38 -7.81 -16.24 -9.37
N PRO A 39 -8.39 -16.02 -10.57
CA PRO A 39 -8.02 -16.80 -11.74
C PRO A 39 -6.54 -16.66 -12.12
N ASN A 40 -5.98 -15.46 -12.01
CA ASN A 40 -4.56 -15.21 -12.28
C ASN A 40 -3.66 -15.87 -11.23
N ALA A 41 -4.01 -15.79 -9.94
CA ALA A 41 -3.29 -16.49 -8.87
C ALA A 41 -3.28 -18.01 -9.10
N ALA A 42 -4.42 -18.58 -9.50
CA ALA A 42 -4.52 -20.01 -9.83
C ALA A 42 -3.72 -20.38 -11.09
N ALA A 43 -3.64 -19.49 -12.09
CA ALA A 43 -2.79 -19.68 -13.26
C ALA A 43 -1.30 -19.65 -12.90
N ILE A 44 -0.86 -18.71 -12.06
CA ILE A 44 0.52 -18.61 -11.59
C ILE A 44 0.91 -19.88 -10.81
N ARG A 45 0.05 -20.38 -9.90
CA ARG A 45 0.30 -21.64 -9.17
C ARG A 45 0.52 -22.82 -10.11
N ARG A 46 -0.25 -22.90 -11.20
CA ARG A 46 -0.11 -23.98 -12.20
C ARG A 46 1.20 -23.85 -12.97
N ALA A 47 1.64 -22.62 -13.27
CA ALA A 47 2.88 -22.38 -14.00
C ALA A 47 4.14 -22.48 -13.12
N ILE A 48 4.05 -22.10 -11.84
CA ILE A 48 5.18 -22.02 -10.90
C ILE A 48 4.77 -22.68 -9.56
N PRO A 49 4.79 -24.02 -9.45
CA PRO A 49 4.19 -24.74 -8.33
C PRO A 49 4.78 -24.45 -6.94
N PHE A 50 6.05 -24.03 -6.88
CA PHE A 50 6.69 -23.66 -5.61
C PHE A 50 6.29 -22.26 -5.11
N PHE A 51 5.70 -21.43 -5.97
CA PHE A 51 5.29 -20.08 -5.62
C PHE A 51 3.85 -20.07 -5.11
N ARG A 52 3.69 -19.91 -3.78
CA ARG A 52 2.40 -19.99 -3.08
C ARG A 52 1.64 -18.66 -3.13
N VAL A 53 1.15 -18.26 -4.29
CA VAL A 53 0.25 -17.10 -4.41
C VAL A 53 -1.07 -17.43 -3.72
N PRO A 54 -1.62 -16.65 -2.78
CA PRO A 54 -2.89 -16.98 -2.15
C PRO A 54 -4.08 -16.89 -3.13
N VAL A 55 -5.16 -17.60 -2.81
CA VAL A 55 -6.48 -17.47 -3.45
C VAL A 55 -7.42 -17.20 -2.30
N PHE A 56 -8.29 -16.20 -2.44
CA PHE A 56 -9.09 -15.71 -1.33
C PHE A 56 -10.59 -15.86 -1.59
N THR A 57 -11.36 -16.12 -0.53
CA THR A 57 -12.77 -15.71 -0.51
C THR A 57 -12.86 -14.22 -0.18
N PHE A 58 -13.99 -13.58 -0.51
CA PHE A 58 -14.21 -12.17 -0.20
C PHE A 58 -14.01 -11.87 1.29
N GLU A 59 -14.56 -12.70 2.17
CA GLU A 59 -14.49 -12.55 3.63
C GLU A 59 -13.05 -12.64 4.14
N SER A 60 -12.28 -13.61 3.65
CA SER A 60 -10.89 -13.79 4.05
C SER A 60 -10.00 -12.63 3.57
N TRP A 61 -10.24 -12.14 2.34
CA TRP A 61 -9.51 -11.02 1.75
C TRP A 61 -9.81 -9.73 2.50
N ILE A 62 -11.10 -9.37 2.65
CA ILE A 62 -11.48 -8.12 3.31
C ILE A 62 -11.15 -8.15 4.79
N GLY A 63 -11.39 -9.27 5.48
CA GLY A 63 -11.09 -9.42 6.91
C GLY A 63 -9.60 -9.25 7.22
N THR A 64 -8.73 -9.84 6.39
CA THR A 64 -7.28 -9.69 6.55
C THR A 64 -6.83 -8.25 6.28
N LEU A 65 -7.36 -7.59 5.25
CA LEU A 65 -7.03 -6.20 4.93
C LEU A 65 -7.54 -5.23 5.98
N MET A 66 -8.75 -5.43 6.50
CA MET A 66 -9.30 -4.63 7.60
C MET A 66 -8.46 -4.75 8.87
N LEU A 67 -8.02 -5.96 9.21
CA LEU A 67 -7.13 -6.17 10.35
C LEU A 67 -5.79 -5.44 10.15
N ALA A 68 -5.17 -5.58 8.97
CA ALA A 68 -3.91 -4.91 8.65
C ALA A 68 -4.04 -3.37 8.70
N LEU A 69 -5.11 -2.81 8.13
CA LEU A 69 -5.41 -1.38 8.16
C LEU A 69 -5.66 -0.88 9.59
N THR A 70 -6.39 -1.64 10.40
CA THR A 70 -6.66 -1.30 11.80
C THR A 70 -5.35 -1.24 12.58
N LEU A 71 -4.48 -2.25 12.43
CA LEU A 71 -3.16 -2.26 13.06
C LEU A 71 -2.29 -1.10 12.58
N TRP A 72 -2.27 -0.83 11.27
CA TRP A 72 -1.54 0.31 10.70
C TRP A 72 -1.98 1.63 11.31
N LEU A 73 -3.29 1.90 11.35
CA LEU A 73 -3.83 3.13 11.93
C LEU A 73 -3.64 3.21 13.45
N ALA A 74 -3.73 2.08 14.16
CA ALA A 74 -3.46 2.02 15.60
C ALA A 74 -1.99 2.37 15.94
N LEU A 75 -1.05 2.15 15.02
CA LEU A 75 0.36 2.52 15.18
C LEU A 75 0.62 4.02 14.93
N SER A 76 -0.38 4.81 14.53
CA SER A 76 -0.20 6.23 14.21
C SER A 76 0.42 7.05 15.35
N PRO A 77 -0.01 6.92 16.64
CA PRO A 77 0.62 7.66 17.74
C PRO A 77 2.13 7.38 17.85
N LEU A 78 2.56 6.15 17.55
CA LEU A 78 3.97 5.78 17.53
C LEU A 78 4.70 6.32 16.30
N ALA A 79 4.01 6.46 15.17
CA ALA A 79 4.55 7.12 13.98
C ALA A 79 4.82 8.61 14.24
N PHE A 80 3.90 9.31 14.91
CA PHE A 80 4.09 10.70 15.34
C PHE A 80 5.23 10.87 16.36
N ARG A 81 5.56 9.83 17.14
CA ARG A 81 6.75 9.81 18.01
C ARG A 81 8.05 9.51 17.26
N GLY A 82 7.99 9.25 15.96
CA GLY A 82 9.17 9.08 15.10
C GLY A 82 9.98 7.81 15.38
N LEU A 83 9.35 6.73 15.88
CA LEU A 83 10.04 5.47 16.16
C LEU A 83 10.74 4.91 14.91
N LYS A 84 12.02 4.55 15.05
CA LYS A 84 12.87 4.13 13.92
C LYS A 84 12.35 2.87 13.23
N TRP A 85 11.83 1.90 13.97
CA TRP A 85 11.33 0.64 13.41
C TRP A 85 10.09 0.85 12.52
N LEU A 86 9.25 1.85 12.80
CA LEU A 86 8.12 2.20 11.95
C LEU A 86 8.56 2.76 10.60
N ARG A 87 9.70 3.45 10.54
CA ARG A 87 10.28 3.88 9.26
C ARG A 87 10.78 2.69 8.45
N VAL A 88 11.39 1.70 9.12
CA VAL A 88 11.78 0.44 8.48
C VAL A 88 10.56 -0.31 7.95
N LEU A 89 9.44 -0.34 8.68
CA LEU A 89 8.18 -0.91 8.22
C LEU A 89 7.52 -0.11 7.08
N ALA A 90 7.63 1.22 7.11
CA ALA A 90 7.07 2.10 6.09
C ALA A 90 7.72 1.90 4.72
N ILE A 91 9.02 1.58 4.66
CA ILE A 91 9.75 1.38 3.39
C ILE A 91 9.12 0.27 2.52
N PRO A 92 9.03 -1.00 2.97
CA PRO A 92 8.45 -2.07 2.15
C PRO A 92 6.95 -1.83 1.92
N SER A 93 6.23 -1.27 2.89
CA SER A 93 4.80 -0.96 2.74
C SER A 93 4.56 0.08 1.64
N ALA A 94 5.29 1.19 1.68
CA ALA A 94 5.19 2.24 0.67
C ALA A 94 5.65 1.77 -0.71
N LEU A 95 6.72 0.96 -0.78
CA LEU A 95 7.23 0.44 -2.05
C LEU A 95 6.28 -0.60 -2.66
N VAL A 96 5.93 -1.64 -1.92
CA VAL A 96 5.17 -2.79 -2.46
C VAL A 96 3.69 -2.45 -2.54
N VAL A 97 3.09 -2.07 -1.41
CA VAL A 97 1.64 -1.82 -1.31
C VAL A 97 1.26 -0.48 -1.91
N GLY A 98 2.16 0.52 -1.87
CA GLY A 98 1.91 1.83 -2.48
C GLY A 98 2.24 1.87 -3.97
N ILE A 99 3.55 1.89 -4.26
CA ILE A 99 4.08 2.22 -5.58
C ILE A 99 3.89 1.07 -6.56
N LEU A 100 4.35 -0.14 -6.22
CA LEU A 100 4.25 -1.29 -7.12
C LEU A 100 2.80 -1.68 -7.35
N ASN A 101 1.99 -1.71 -6.30
CA ASN A 101 0.56 -2.02 -6.43
C ASN A 101 -0.17 -0.99 -7.31
N GLY A 102 -0.11 0.30 -6.96
CA GLY A 102 -0.78 1.34 -7.75
C GLY A 102 -0.30 1.37 -9.20
N SER A 103 0.99 1.15 -9.45
CA SER A 103 1.53 1.01 -10.80
C SER A 103 0.95 -0.20 -11.53
N ALA A 104 0.83 -1.35 -10.86
CA ALA A 104 0.29 -2.56 -11.46
C ALA A 104 -1.14 -2.37 -11.96
N HIS A 105 -2.02 -1.73 -11.18
CA HIS A 105 -3.39 -1.43 -11.61
C HIS A 105 -3.45 -0.47 -12.79
N ILE A 106 -2.64 0.59 -12.79
CA ILE A 106 -2.58 1.56 -13.90
C ILE A 106 -2.05 0.89 -15.17
N LEU A 107 -0.88 0.24 -15.08
CA LEU A 107 -0.23 -0.38 -16.23
C LEU A 107 -1.05 -1.55 -16.79
N SER A 108 -1.66 -2.37 -15.93
CA SER A 108 -2.56 -3.43 -16.38
C SER A 108 -3.80 -2.88 -17.05
N SER A 109 -4.33 -1.74 -16.60
CA SER A 109 -5.47 -1.09 -17.26
C SER A 109 -5.12 -0.62 -18.66
N ILE A 110 -3.95 -0.01 -18.83
CA ILE A 110 -3.42 0.42 -20.14
C ILE A 110 -3.20 -0.80 -21.04
N TYR A 111 -2.50 -1.82 -20.53
CA TYR A 111 -2.15 -3.02 -21.28
C TYR A 111 -3.38 -3.80 -21.77
N LEU A 112 -4.39 -3.96 -20.90
CA LEU A 112 -5.61 -4.71 -21.22
C LEU A 112 -6.66 -3.86 -21.95
N GLY A 113 -6.45 -2.55 -22.10
CA GLY A 113 -7.42 -1.63 -22.70
C GLY A 113 -8.74 -1.53 -21.95
N ARG A 114 -8.75 -1.84 -20.65
CA ARG A 114 -9.94 -1.76 -19.78
C ARG A 114 -9.55 -1.38 -18.36
N TRP A 115 -10.40 -0.64 -17.66
CA TRP A 115 -10.17 -0.24 -16.27
C TRP A 115 -10.08 -1.45 -15.34
N MET A 116 -8.96 -1.62 -14.66
CA MET A 116 -8.78 -2.66 -13.64
C MET A 116 -9.39 -2.24 -12.31
N PRO A 117 -9.98 -3.16 -11.53
CA PRO A 117 -10.45 -2.87 -10.18
C PRO A 117 -9.31 -2.24 -9.36
N GLY A 118 -9.55 -1.14 -8.65
CA GLY A 118 -8.50 -0.40 -7.91
C GLY A 118 -7.81 0.72 -8.69
N VAL A 119 -8.04 0.86 -10.01
CA VAL A 119 -7.37 1.86 -10.84
C VAL A 119 -7.75 3.31 -10.50
N TYR A 120 -8.96 3.57 -10.01
CA TYR A 120 -9.44 4.93 -9.75
C TYR A 120 -8.71 5.57 -8.56
N SER A 121 -8.36 4.75 -7.57
CA SER A 121 -7.60 5.13 -6.38
C SER A 121 -6.08 4.97 -6.55
N SER A 122 -5.63 4.24 -7.57
CA SER A 122 -4.21 3.93 -7.80
C SER A 122 -3.29 5.15 -7.94
N PRO A 123 -3.67 6.26 -8.61
CA PRO A 123 -2.85 7.47 -8.63
C PRO A 123 -2.58 8.04 -7.24
N LEU A 124 -3.58 7.99 -6.35
CA LEU A 124 -3.44 8.47 -4.98
C LEU A 124 -2.57 7.51 -4.15
N LEU A 125 -2.72 6.21 -4.35
CA LEU A 125 -1.90 5.18 -3.70
C LEU A 125 -0.42 5.31 -4.10
N LEU A 126 -0.14 5.53 -5.39
CA LEU A 126 1.20 5.76 -5.91
C LEU A 126 1.81 7.05 -5.32
N LEU A 127 1.04 8.13 -5.30
CA LEU A 127 1.48 9.42 -4.74
C LEU A 127 1.79 9.31 -3.24
N SER A 128 0.84 8.79 -2.45
CA SER A 128 0.99 8.65 -0.99
C SER A 128 2.13 7.70 -0.63
N GLY A 129 2.28 6.58 -1.36
CA GLY A 129 3.41 5.65 -1.22
C GLY A 129 4.74 6.34 -1.52
N THR A 130 4.83 7.10 -2.62
CA THR A 130 6.06 7.83 -2.98
C THR A 130 6.46 8.84 -1.90
N LEU A 131 5.51 9.61 -1.37
CA LEU A 131 5.76 10.58 -0.32
C LEU A 131 6.18 9.91 0.99
N LEU A 132 5.50 8.84 1.39
CA LEU A 132 5.84 8.08 2.59
C LEU A 132 7.23 7.45 2.49
N LEU A 133 7.55 6.84 1.34
CA LEU A 133 8.86 6.24 1.08
C LEU A 133 9.97 7.30 1.17
N ARG A 134 9.78 8.45 0.52
CA ARG A 134 10.74 9.56 0.58
C ARG A 134 10.97 10.02 2.02
N GLU A 135 9.91 10.19 2.81
CA GLU A 135 10.05 10.62 4.19
C GLU A 135 10.70 9.55 5.08
N ALA A 136 10.37 8.27 4.86
CA ALA A 136 10.97 7.16 5.59
C ALA A 136 12.47 7.06 5.34
N LEU A 137 12.93 7.29 4.10
CA LEU A 137 14.33 7.27 3.70
C LEU A 137 15.12 8.53 4.07
N GLY A 138 14.46 9.69 4.14
CA GLY A 138 15.07 11.03 4.31
C GLY A 138 15.76 11.31 5.65
N ARG A 139 16.13 10.28 6.43
CA ARG A 139 16.71 10.41 7.77
C ARG A 139 18.20 10.00 7.86
N LYS A 140 18.93 9.97 6.75
CA LYS A 140 20.36 9.61 6.75
C LYS A 140 21.37 10.77 6.90
N ASP A 141 20.98 12.04 6.70
CA ASP A 141 22.00 13.08 6.41
C ASP A 141 22.13 14.24 7.43
N LYS A 142 22.00 14.00 8.75
CA LYS A 142 22.31 15.07 9.75
C LYS A 142 23.05 14.59 11.00
N THR A 143 24.00 13.66 10.85
CA THR A 143 24.84 13.23 12.01
C THR A 143 26.33 13.17 11.72
N LEU A 144 26.81 13.82 10.66
CA LEU A 144 28.24 14.01 10.38
C LEU A 144 28.44 15.38 9.72
N ALA A 145 28.50 16.44 10.54
CA ALA A 145 29.18 17.71 10.26
C ALA A 145 29.24 18.50 11.58
#